data_AF-A0A6J4H2K6-F1
#
_entry.id   AF-A0A6J4H2K6-F1
#
_cell.length_a   1.000
_cell.length_b   1.000
_cell.length_c   1.000
_cell.angle_alpha   90.00
_cell.angle_beta   90.00
_cell.angle_gamma   90.00
#
_symmetry.space_group_name_H-M   'P 1'
#
loop_
_entity.id
_entity.type
_entity.pdbx_description
1 polymer ?
#
loop_
_entity_poly.entity_id
_entity_poly.type
_entity_poly.pdbx_seq_one_letter_code
_entity_poly.pdbx_strand_id
1 'polypeptide(L)'
;MSTREKALWVVAGVLIIIYALFPIAWIISLSLKSSADISNGQFLPTDFSWTNYSQLFTGSASDLFLPALRNSFGICLIATAISSVLAMFAAYAIARI
;
A
#
# COMPACT_ATOMS: atom_id res chain seq x y z
N MET A 1 10.63 -16.79 29.17
CA MET A 1 11.17 -16.91 27.80
C MET A 1 12.66 -17.10 27.84
N SER A 2 13.12 -18.29 27.46
CA SER A 2 14.54 -18.60 27.27
C SER A 2 15.14 -17.77 26.13
N THR A 3 16.45 -17.56 26.14
CA THR A 3 17.17 -16.82 25.08
C THR A 3 16.93 -17.43 23.69
N ARG A 4 16.78 -18.77 23.61
CA ARG A 4 16.45 -19.49 22.38
C ARG A 4 15.06 -19.16 21.86
N GLU A 5 14.06 -19.15 22.73
CA GLU A 5 12.69 -18.77 22.35
C GLU A 5 12.64 -17.34 21.81
N LYS A 6 13.32 -16.39 22.47
CA LYS A 6 13.40 -15.00 21.98
C LYS A 6 14.03 -14.91 20.60
N ALA A 7 15.13 -15.64 20.37
CA ALA A 7 15.80 -15.68 19.07
C ALA A 7 14.87 -16.25 17.98
N LEU A 8 14.13 -17.32 18.28
CA LEU A 8 13.16 -17.91 17.36
C LEU A 8 12.04 -16.95 17.00
N TRP A 9 11.47 -16.23 17.99
CA TRP A 9 10.43 -15.23 17.75
C TRP A 9 10.93 -14.06 16.89
N VAL A 10 12.17 -13.61 17.11
CA VAL A 10 12.77 -12.55 16.29
C VAL A 10 12.98 -13.03 14.86
N VAL A 11 13.56 -14.22 14.66
CA VAL A 11 13.78 -14.77 13.32
C VAL A 11 12.46 -14.99 12.59
N ALA A 12 11.44 -15.54 13.26
CA ALA A 12 10.10 -15.72 12.70
C ALA A 12 9.48 -14.36 12.30
N GLY A 13 9.58 -13.35 13.16
CA GLY A 13 9.10 -12.00 12.88
C GLY A 13 9.79 -11.38 11.65
N VAL A 14 11.11 -11.49 11.56
CA VAL A 14 11.88 -10.99 10.41
C VAL A 14 11.47 -11.70 9.12
N LEU A 15 11.30 -13.03 9.15
CA LEU A 15 10.86 -13.79 7.97
C LEU A 15 9.46 -13.36 7.50
N ILE A 16 8.53 -13.14 8.43
CA ILE A 16 7.18 -12.66 8.11
C ILE A 16 7.24 -11.26 7.48
N ILE A 17 8.07 -10.36 8.02
CA ILE A 17 8.25 -9.02 7.47
C ILE A 17 8.80 -9.10 6.04
N ILE A 18 9.85 -9.89 5.80
CA ILE A 18 10.42 -10.04 4.46
C ILE A 18 9.37 -10.59 3.49
N TYR A 19 8.63 -11.60 3.90
CA TYR A 19 7.55 -12.18 3.10
C TYR A 19 6.45 -11.16 2.76
N ALA A 20 6.02 -10.36 3.74
CA ALA A 20 5.01 -9.32 3.54
C ALA A 20 5.50 -8.15 2.68
N LEU A 21 6.78 -7.80 2.77
CA LEU A 21 7.38 -6.71 1.98
C LEU A 21 7.74 -7.11 0.55
N PHE A 22 7.97 -8.40 0.29
CA PHE A 22 8.29 -8.91 -1.04
C PHE A 22 7.29 -8.45 -2.14
N PRO A 23 5.96 -8.62 -2.00
CA PRO A 23 5.02 -8.16 -3.02
C PRO A 23 5.02 -6.64 -3.19
N ILE A 24 5.29 -5.88 -2.12
CA ILE A 24 5.39 -4.41 -2.19
C ILE A 24 6.61 -4.02 -3.01
N ALA A 25 7.76 -4.64 -2.74
CA ALA A 25 8.99 -4.40 -3.51
C ALA A 25 8.81 -4.77 -4.99
N TRP A 26 8.03 -5.82 -5.29
CA TRP A 26 7.69 -6.20 -6.65
C TRP A 26 6.86 -5.11 -7.37
N ILE A 27 5.84 -4.56 -6.70
CA ILE A 27 5.01 -3.48 -7.26
C ILE A 27 5.86 -2.23 -7.54
N ILE A 28 6.77 -1.87 -6.63
CA ILE A 28 7.68 -0.73 -6.81
C ILE A 28 8.60 -0.94 -8.01
N SER A 29 9.14 -2.14 -8.17
CA SER A 29 9.97 -2.43 -9.34
C SER A 29 9.18 -2.34 -10.65
N LEU A 30 7.97 -2.90 -10.68
CA LEU A 30 7.09 -2.81 -11.85
C LEU A 30 6.72 -1.36 -12.19
N SER A 31 6.48 -0.49 -11.20
CA SER A 31 6.12 0.91 -11.46
C SER A 31 7.25 1.72 -12.10
N LEU A 32 8.50 1.28 -11.93
CA LEU A 32 9.72 1.92 -12.45
C LEU A 32 10.19 1.31 -13.79
N LYS A 33 9.60 0.21 -14.26
CA LYS A 33 9.93 -0.41 -15.56
C LYS A 33 9.33 0.37 -16.73
N SER A 34 10.07 0.47 -17.83
CA SER A 34 9.51 0.97 -19.10
C SER A 34 8.42 0.03 -19.64
N SER A 35 7.49 0.52 -20.47
CA SER A 35 6.39 -0.29 -21.02
C SER A 35 6.88 -1.51 -21.83
N ALA A 36 8.09 -1.44 -22.39
CA ALA A 36 8.73 -2.53 -23.13
C ALA A 36 9.30 -3.63 -22.20
N ASP A 37 9.61 -3.29 -20.95
CA ASP A 37 10.27 -4.17 -19.97
C ASP A 37 9.30 -4.89 -19.01
N ILE A 38 7.99 -4.61 -19.12
CA ILE A 38 6.95 -5.24 -18.29
C ILE A 38 6.87 -6.76 -18.56
N SER A 39 7.13 -7.20 -19.80
CA SER A 39 7.05 -8.62 -20.20
C SER A 39 8.30 -9.44 -19.84
N ASN A 40 9.39 -8.81 -19.40
CA ASN A 40 10.67 -9.46 -19.12
C ASN A 40 10.63 -10.34 -17.84
N GLY A 41 9.67 -10.14 -16.94
CA GLY A 41 9.50 -10.96 -15.73
C GLY A 41 10.64 -10.86 -14.69
N GLN A 42 11.66 -10.04 -14.96
CA GLN A 42 12.78 -9.74 -14.05
C GLN A 42 12.33 -8.90 -12.85
N PHE A 43 12.86 -9.20 -11.66
CA PHE A 43 12.55 -8.42 -10.45
C PHE A 43 13.12 -7.00 -10.47
N LEU A 44 14.22 -6.73 -11.17
CA LEU A 44 14.78 -5.38 -11.29
C LEU A 44 14.53 -4.83 -12.71
N PRO A 45 14.31 -3.52 -12.88
CA PRO A 45 14.23 -2.89 -14.19
C PRO A 45 15.60 -2.95 -14.89
N THR A 46 15.61 -3.30 -16.16
CA THR A 46 16.79 -3.18 -17.04
C THR A 46 17.01 -1.72 -17.43
N ASP A 47 15.92 -1.01 -17.75
CA ASP A 47 15.91 0.45 -17.91
C ASP A 47 15.03 1.13 -16.85
N PHE A 48 15.64 2.02 -16.07
CA PHE A 48 14.94 2.81 -15.06
C PHE A 48 14.14 3.94 -15.73
N SER A 49 12.81 3.91 -15.62
CA SER A 49 11.92 4.85 -16.31
C SER A 49 10.97 5.56 -15.34
N TRP A 50 10.95 6.90 -15.42
CA TRP A 50 9.98 7.75 -14.72
C TRP A 50 8.75 8.08 -15.57
N THR A 51 8.69 7.55 -16.80
CA THR A 51 7.64 7.89 -17.78
C THR A 51 6.26 7.50 -17.27
N ASN A 52 6.11 6.36 -16.57
CA ASN A 52 4.83 5.93 -16.00
C ASN A 52 4.28 6.97 -15.01
N TYR A 53 5.15 7.54 -14.16
CA TYR A 53 4.76 8.56 -13.20
C TYR A 53 4.41 9.89 -13.88
N SER A 54 5.22 10.34 -14.84
CA SER A 54 4.91 11.57 -15.59
C SER A 54 3.59 11.42 -16.36
N GLN A 55 3.31 10.28 -16.98
CA GLN A 55 2.04 10.03 -17.66
C GLN A 55 0.84 10.04 -16.72
N LEU A 56 1.01 9.58 -15.48
CA LEU A 56 -0.03 9.58 -14.45
C LEU A 56 -0.43 10.99 -13.99
N PHE A 57 0.54 11.91 -13.89
CA PHE A 57 0.30 13.24 -13.33
C PHE A 57 0.12 14.35 -14.39
N THR A 58 0.74 14.21 -15.56
CA THR A 58 0.73 15.25 -16.61
C THR A 58 0.40 14.73 -18.01
N GLY A 59 0.30 13.40 -18.18
CA GLY A 59 -0.04 12.79 -19.46
C GLY A 59 -1.54 12.47 -19.58
N SER A 60 -1.93 11.81 -20.66
CA SER A 60 -3.34 11.48 -20.98
C SER A 60 -4.09 10.69 -19.90
N ALA A 61 -3.38 10.06 -18.96
CA ALA A 61 -3.98 9.32 -17.85
C ALA A 61 -4.36 10.23 -16.65
N SER A 62 -3.84 11.47 -16.58
CA SER A 62 -4.07 12.38 -15.45
C SER A 62 -5.52 12.77 -15.29
N ASP A 63 -6.24 12.91 -16.41
CA ASP A 63 -7.64 13.35 -16.44
C ASP A 63 -8.59 12.35 -15.77
N LEU A 64 -8.20 11.07 -15.71
CA LEU A 64 -8.95 10.04 -14.99
C LEU A 64 -8.35 9.78 -13.61
N PHE A 65 -7.02 9.75 -13.50
CA PHE A 65 -6.34 9.41 -12.25
C PHE A 65 -6.55 10.46 -11.15
N LEU A 66 -6.34 11.76 -11.45
CA LEU A 66 -6.41 12.80 -10.43
C LEU A 66 -7.83 12.96 -9.85
N PRO A 67 -8.92 12.96 -10.66
CA PRO A 67 -10.26 13.00 -10.10
C PRO A 67 -10.61 11.73 -9.33
N ALA A 68 -10.21 10.54 -9.81
CA ALA A 68 -10.44 9.28 -9.10
C ALA A 68 -9.73 9.25 -7.75
N LEU A 69 -8.48 9.74 -7.68
CA LEU A 69 -7.71 9.85 -6.45
C LEU A 69 -8.40 10.79 -5.46
N ARG A 70 -8.84 11.97 -5.92
CA ARG A 70 -9.57 12.94 -5.09
C ARG A 70 -10.89 12.38 -4.57
N ASN A 71 -11.67 11.71 -5.41
CA ASN A 71 -12.94 11.12 -5.02
C ASN A 71 -12.73 10.01 -3.98
N SER A 72 -11.74 9.14 -4.19
CA SER A 72 -11.42 8.06 -3.25
C SER A 72 -10.97 8.59 -1.89
N PHE A 73 -10.12 9.61 -1.88
CA PHE A 73 -9.66 10.26 -0.65
C PHE A 73 -10.81 10.94 0.09
N GLY A 74 -11.67 11.67 -0.64
CA GLY A 74 -12.86 12.31 -0.06
C GLY A 74 -13.83 11.31 0.55
N ILE A 75 -14.17 10.25 -0.18
CA ILE A 75 -15.08 9.20 0.31
C ILE A 75 -14.48 8.48 1.52
N CYS A 76 -13.20 8.12 1.47
CA CYS A 76 -12.51 7.45 2.58
C CYS A 76 -12.56 8.28 3.87
N LEU A 77 -12.26 9.58 3.78
CA LEU A 77 -12.29 10.47 4.95
C LEU A 77 -13.69 10.66 5.51
N ILE A 78 -14.68 10.93 4.65
CA ILE A 78 -16.07 11.12 5.07
C ILE A 78 -16.60 9.85 5.73
N ALA A 79 -16.40 8.70 5.09
CA ALA A 79 -16.81 7.40 5.62
C ALA A 79 -16.15 7.11 6.96
N THR A 80 -14.82 7.27 7.06
CA THR A 80 -14.07 7.02 8.30
C THR A 80 -14.54 7.93 9.44
N ALA A 81 -14.77 9.22 9.16
CA ALA A 81 -15.25 10.18 10.17
C ALA A 81 -16.64 9.81 10.69
N ILE A 82 -17.59 9.56 9.79
CA ILE A 82 -18.96 9.17 10.15
C ILE A 82 -18.95 7.84 10.91
N SER A 83 -18.25 6.83 10.40
CA SER A 83 -18.14 5.52 11.04
C SER A 83 -17.51 5.62 12.43
N SER A 84 -16.46 6.42 12.61
CA SER A 84 -15.79 6.59 13.90
C SER A 84 -16.70 7.25 14.94
N VAL A 85 -17.44 8.29 14.54
CA VAL A 85 -18.38 8.98 15.43
C VAL A 85 -19.50 8.05 15.87
N LEU A 86 -20.11 7.30 14.95
CA LEU A 86 -21.14 6.32 15.27
C LEU A 86 -20.60 5.19 16.15
N ALA A 87 -19.41 4.67 15.83
CA ALA A 87 -18.75 3.64 16.62
C ALA A 87 -18.45 4.12 18.05
N MET A 88 -18.06 5.39 18.23
CA MET A 88 -17.81 5.98 19.55
C MET A 88 -19.08 6.00 20.41
N PHE A 89 -20.23 6.39 19.85
CA PHE A 89 -21.50 6.37 20.57
C PHE A 89 -21.92 4.94 20.96
N ALA A 90 -21.78 3.99 20.03
CA ALA A 90 -22.07 2.58 20.30
C ALA A 90 -21.14 1.99 21.38
N ALA A 91 -19.84 2.28 21.29
CA ALA A 91 -18.85 1.84 22.27
C ALA A 91 -19.11 2.43 23.67
N TYR A 92 -19.52 3.70 23.76
CA TYR A 92 -19.89 4.32 25.04
C TYR A 92 -21.11 3.64 25.68
N ALA A 93 -22.13 3.30 24.89
CA ALA A 93 -23.30 2.59 25.38
C ALA A 93 -22.92 1.21 25.95
N ILE A 94 -22.07 0.46 25.25
CA ILE A 94 -21.59 -0.86 25.72
C ILE A 94 -20.72 -0.72 26.98
N ALA A 95 -19.81 0.25 27.01
CA ALA A 95 -18.86 0.42 28.12
C ALA A 95 -19.50 0.87 29.44
N ARG A 96 -20.76 1.33 29.42
CA ARG A 96 -21.50 1.82 30.59
C ARG A 96 -22.75 0.99 30.94
N ILE A 97 -22.96 -0.15 30.27
CA ILE A 97 -23.86 -1.23 30.73
C ILE A 97 -23.13 -2.07 31.78
#